data_AF-A0A1B2R7C0-F1
#
_entry.id   AF-A0A1B2R7C0-F1
#
_cell.length_a   1.000
_cell.length_b   1.000
_cell.length_c   1.000
_cell.angle_alpha   90.00
_cell.angle_beta   90.00
_cell.angle_gamma   90.00
#
_symmetry.space_group_name_H-M   'P 1'
#
loop_
_entity.id
_entity.type
_entity.pdbx_description
1 polymer ?
#
loop_
_entity_poly.entity_id
_entity_poly.type
_entity_poly.pdbx_seq_one_letter_code
_entity_poly.pdbx_strand_id
1 'polypeptide(L)'
;MIPVALPGGNFYPMLAVSLVCLATLLTWIAVLCTNRLARTRLRARPRSNAAAMLALAVIGGIYPARLALRWVDSRQAAADQAAHTVVLDGPRTLTGIDMPAGTRLMVRLPGRPDTFEAARFPHPVPVGGIPVASLERYLAQSGLREFRATGASATLPEDETAEGWRCTRGHKVEFKADGDGALRFSSCHLAAGNKMNGQLLPAGTWVALRHGPRPATDFQHVDGWLLRTDGSEPSMVAGMPLLKADLRLDRGRKLVWFEGSLGTEYTLGPMTYPAGTRVATASATVAGARPGDLVFSPSRGRSAGRNDGDDVPSGQSVLQAPDGAVRGVMSNRAAGVLDVASIGTTP
;
A
#
# COMPACT_ATOMS: atom_id res chain seq x y z
N MET A 1 -7.35 -4.76 -7.75
CA MET A 1 -6.88 -5.14 -9.10
C MET A 1 -7.20 -6.62 -9.27
N ILE A 2 -8.21 -6.94 -10.09
CA ILE A 2 -8.51 -8.33 -10.43
C ILE A 2 -7.33 -8.82 -11.30
N PRO A 3 -6.70 -9.97 -11.01
CA PRO A 3 -5.63 -10.48 -11.85
C PRO A 3 -6.20 -10.74 -13.23
N VAL A 4 -5.77 -9.93 -14.21
CA VAL A 4 -5.99 -10.24 -15.61
C VAL A 4 -5.05 -11.39 -15.89
N ALA A 5 -5.56 -12.62 -15.81
CA ALA A 5 -4.85 -13.79 -16.30
C ALA A 5 -4.45 -13.48 -17.75
N LEU A 6 -3.15 -13.33 -18.00
CA LEU A 6 -2.62 -13.17 -19.34
C LEU A 6 -3.20 -14.32 -20.16
N PRO A 7 -3.99 -14.05 -21.21
CA PRO A 7 -4.54 -15.11 -22.02
C PRO A 7 -3.36 -15.94 -22.53
N GLY A 8 -3.38 -17.26 -22.25
CA GLY A 8 -2.24 -18.14 -22.51
C GLY A 8 -1.72 -17.98 -23.94
N GLY A 9 -0.41 -18.22 -24.16
CA GLY A 9 0.31 -17.89 -25.39
C GLY A 9 -0.35 -18.34 -26.72
N ASN A 10 -1.27 -19.31 -26.67
CA ASN A 10 -2.06 -19.77 -27.82
C ASN A 10 -3.25 -18.86 -28.20
N PHE A 11 -3.58 -17.83 -27.43
CA PHE A 11 -4.76 -16.99 -27.64
C PHE A 11 -4.64 -16.07 -28.86
N TYR A 12 -3.52 -15.36 -28.97
CA TYR A 12 -3.26 -14.43 -30.08
C TYR A 12 -3.14 -15.12 -31.46
N PRO A 13 -2.40 -16.24 -31.61
CA PRO A 13 -2.34 -16.93 -32.90
C PRO A 13 -3.71 -17.48 -33.33
N MET A 14 -4.52 -17.97 -32.37
CA MET A 14 -5.87 -18.44 -32.66
C MET A 14 -6.78 -17.31 -33.18
N LEU A 15 -6.71 -16.11 -32.60
CA LEU A 15 -7.47 -14.95 -33.10
C LEU A 15 -6.99 -14.50 -34.48
N ALA A 16 -5.68 -14.50 -34.74
CA ALA A 16 -5.12 -14.17 -36.04
C ALA A 16 -5.59 -15.15 -37.12
N VAL A 17 -5.55 -16.46 -36.84
CA VAL A 17 -6.07 -17.51 -37.74
C VAL A 17 -7.57 -17.31 -37.99
N SER A 18 -8.35 -17.04 -36.95
CA SER A 18 -9.77 -16.74 -37.07
C SER A 18 -10.04 -15.54 -38.00
N LEU A 19 -9.28 -14.46 -37.86
CA LEU A 19 -9.42 -13.27 -38.69
C LEU A 19 -9.06 -13.53 -40.16
N VAL A 20 -8.01 -14.31 -40.42
CA VAL A 20 -7.63 -14.74 -41.77
C VAL A 20 -8.71 -15.64 -42.39
N CYS A 21 -9.26 -16.59 -41.64
CA CYS A 21 -10.36 -17.44 -42.10
C CYS A 21 -11.63 -16.62 -42.40
N LEU A 22 -11.94 -15.62 -41.57
CA LEU A 22 -13.07 -14.73 -41.79
C LEU A 22 -12.87 -13.86 -43.04
N ALA A 23 -11.69 -13.27 -43.22
CA ALA A 23 -11.37 -12.44 -44.38
C ALA A 23 -11.43 -13.24 -45.69
N THR A 24 -10.91 -14.48 -45.68
CA THR A 24 -10.97 -15.38 -46.84
C THR A 24 -12.40 -15.80 -47.17
N LEU A 25 -13.23 -16.10 -46.15
CA LEU A 25 -14.65 -16.38 -46.33
C LEU A 25 -15.41 -15.19 -46.95
N LEU A 26 -15.22 -13.99 -46.41
CA LEU A 26 -15.86 -12.76 -46.91
C LEU A 26 -15.45 -12.47 -48.35
N THR A 27 -14.17 -12.67 -48.69
CA THR A 27 -13.66 -12.52 -50.06
C THR A 27 -14.31 -13.53 -51.00
N TRP A 28 -14.43 -14.79 -50.59
CA TRP A 28 -15.14 -15.82 -51.37
C TRP A 28 -16.60 -15.46 -51.62
N ILE A 29 -17.32 -15.00 -50.59
CA ILE A 29 -18.70 -14.55 -50.70
C ILE A 29 -18.81 -13.38 -51.71
N ALA A 30 -17.94 -12.36 -51.59
CA ALA A 30 -17.93 -11.21 -52.49
C ALA A 30 -17.68 -11.61 -53.96
N VAL A 31 -16.73 -12.52 -54.20
CA VAL A 31 -16.44 -13.05 -55.54
C VAL A 31 -17.64 -13.83 -56.11
N LEU A 32 -18.32 -14.62 -55.28
CA LEU A 32 -19.52 -15.36 -55.70
C LEU A 32 -20.71 -14.44 -56.03
N CYS A 33 -20.87 -13.35 -55.29
CA CYS A 33 -21.88 -12.33 -55.55
C CYS A 33 -21.63 -11.59 -56.87
N THR A 34 -20.37 -11.25 -57.16
CA THR A 34 -19.98 -10.41 -58.32
C THR A 34 -19.79 -11.20 -59.62
N ASN A 35 -19.32 -12.46 -59.56
CA ASN A 35 -18.90 -13.20 -60.75
C ASN A 35 -19.82 -14.41 -61.07
N ARG A 36 -20.41 -14.42 -62.27
CA ARG A 36 -21.26 -15.55 -62.75
C ARG A 36 -20.45 -16.82 -63.04
N LEU A 37 -19.20 -16.70 -63.51
CA LEU A 37 -18.33 -17.84 -63.80
C LEU A 37 -17.83 -18.53 -62.52
N ALA A 38 -17.65 -17.78 -61.43
CA ALA A 38 -17.31 -18.35 -60.13
C ALA A 38 -18.44 -19.24 -59.59
N ARG A 39 -19.70 -18.84 -59.81
CA ARG A 39 -20.89 -19.62 -59.41
C ARG A 39 -21.03 -20.94 -60.18
N THR A 40 -20.71 -20.95 -61.48
CA THR A 40 -20.75 -22.19 -62.28
C THR A 40 -19.63 -23.15 -61.89
N ARG A 41 -18.42 -22.66 -61.59
CA ARG A 41 -17.31 -23.48 -61.05
C ARG A 41 -17.62 -24.06 -59.68
N LEU A 42 -18.30 -23.31 -58.81
CA LEU A 42 -18.69 -23.80 -57.48
C LEU A 42 -19.62 -25.03 -57.57
N ARG A 43 -20.52 -25.04 -58.56
CA ARG A 43 -21.46 -26.14 -58.84
C ARG A 43 -20.79 -27.42 -59.34
N ALA A 44 -19.55 -27.35 -59.81
CA ALA A 44 -18.82 -28.54 -60.27
C ALA A 44 -18.40 -29.47 -59.10
N ARG A 45 -18.19 -28.92 -57.89
CA ARG A 45 -17.82 -29.69 -56.68
C ARG A 45 -18.54 -29.17 -55.43
N PRO A 46 -19.88 -29.32 -55.33
CA PRO A 46 -20.68 -28.63 -54.32
C PRO A 46 -20.36 -29.07 -52.89
N ARG A 47 -20.12 -30.37 -52.65
CA ARG A 47 -19.87 -30.91 -51.31
C ARG A 47 -18.53 -30.44 -50.73
N SER A 48 -17.47 -30.46 -51.53
CA SER A 48 -16.13 -30.03 -51.09
C SER A 48 -16.10 -28.52 -50.81
N ASN A 49 -16.71 -27.72 -51.68
CA ASN A 49 -16.80 -26.28 -51.48
C ASN A 49 -17.66 -25.92 -50.25
N ALA A 50 -18.77 -26.65 -50.03
CA ALA A 50 -19.58 -26.48 -48.82
C ALA A 50 -18.81 -26.81 -47.54
N ALA A 51 -18.04 -27.90 -47.52
CA ALA A 51 -17.20 -28.27 -46.39
C ALA A 51 -16.12 -27.21 -46.09
N ALA A 52 -15.47 -26.67 -47.13
CA ALA A 52 -14.47 -25.61 -46.99
C ALA A 52 -15.09 -24.31 -46.44
N MET A 53 -16.25 -23.88 -46.95
CA MET A 53 -16.95 -22.70 -46.43
C MET A 53 -17.40 -22.89 -44.98
N LEU A 54 -17.88 -24.10 -44.62
CA LEU A 54 -18.27 -24.41 -43.25
C LEU A 54 -17.07 -24.33 -42.30
N ALA A 55 -15.92 -24.90 -42.67
CA ALA A 55 -14.70 -24.84 -41.87
C ALA A 55 -14.22 -23.38 -41.68
N LEU A 56 -14.23 -22.58 -42.75
CA LEU A 56 -13.90 -21.16 -42.68
C LEU A 56 -14.89 -20.37 -41.81
N ALA A 57 -16.18 -20.69 -41.86
CA ALA A 57 -17.20 -20.05 -41.03
C ALA A 57 -17.05 -20.41 -39.54
N VAL A 58 -16.77 -21.68 -39.23
CA VAL A 58 -16.56 -22.13 -37.84
C VAL A 58 -15.32 -21.48 -37.24
N ILE A 59 -14.18 -21.51 -37.94
CA ILE A 59 -12.92 -20.94 -37.44
C ILE A 59 -12.99 -19.40 -37.46
N GLY A 60 -13.55 -18.82 -38.52
CA GLY A 60 -13.74 -17.37 -38.67
C GLY A 60 -14.77 -16.77 -37.70
N GLY A 61 -15.71 -17.58 -37.20
CA GLY A 61 -16.72 -17.16 -36.23
C GLY A 61 -16.20 -16.98 -34.80
N ILE A 62 -15.02 -17.50 -34.47
CA ILE A 62 -14.44 -17.44 -33.12
C ILE A 62 -14.15 -15.99 -32.69
N TYR A 63 -13.50 -15.21 -33.56
CA TYR A 63 -13.20 -13.80 -33.30
C TYR A 63 -14.47 -12.94 -33.03
N PRO A 64 -15.48 -12.90 -33.93
CA PRO A 64 -16.67 -12.08 -33.71
C PRO A 64 -17.50 -12.57 -32.52
N ALA A 65 -17.58 -13.88 -32.26
CA ALA A 65 -18.26 -14.40 -31.07
C ALA A 65 -17.59 -13.92 -29.78
N ARG A 66 -16.25 -13.93 -29.72
CA ARG A 66 -15.50 -13.41 -28.56
C ARG A 66 -15.67 -11.90 -28.38
N LEU A 67 -15.68 -11.15 -29.48
CA LEU A 67 -15.94 -9.71 -29.44
C LEU A 67 -17.36 -9.41 -28.91
N ALA A 68 -18.36 -10.16 -29.38
CA ALA A 68 -19.73 -10.04 -28.91
C ALA A 68 -19.87 -10.37 -27.41
N LEU A 69 -19.26 -11.47 -26.95
CA LEU A 69 -19.25 -11.83 -25.53
C LEU A 69 -18.64 -10.73 -24.66
N ARG A 70 -17.46 -10.22 -25.03
CA ARG A 70 -16.81 -9.10 -24.30
C ARG A 70 -17.69 -7.85 -24.26
N TRP A 71 -18.43 -7.59 -25.32
CA TRP A 71 -19.35 -6.46 -25.39
C TRP A 71 -20.59 -6.67 -24.52
N VAL A 72 -21.13 -7.90 -24.43
CA VAL A 72 -22.21 -8.23 -23.50
C VAL A 72 -21.73 -8.10 -22.05
N ASP A 73 -20.56 -8.67 -21.74
CA ASP A 73 -19.97 -8.61 -20.40
C ASP A 73 -19.71 -7.16 -19.98
N SER A 74 -19.20 -6.31 -20.88
CA SER A 74 -18.96 -4.89 -20.58
C SER A 74 -20.26 -4.12 -20.36
N ARG A 75 -21.34 -4.46 -21.09
CA ARG A 75 -22.66 -3.88 -20.85
C ARG A 75 -23.26 -4.31 -19.51
N GLN A 76 -23.15 -5.59 -19.16
CA GLN A 76 -23.62 -6.08 -17.86
C GLN A 76 -22.84 -5.42 -16.73
N ALA A 77 -21.51 -5.37 -16.82
CA ALA A 77 -20.68 -4.68 -15.83
C ALA A 77 -21.01 -3.19 -15.72
N ALA A 78 -21.31 -2.50 -16.83
CA ALA A 78 -21.74 -1.10 -16.80
C ALA A 78 -23.12 -0.92 -16.17
N ALA A 79 -24.07 -1.82 -16.44
CA ALA A 79 -25.39 -1.80 -15.82
C ALA A 79 -25.31 -2.07 -14.32
N ASP A 80 -24.49 -3.04 -13.90
CA ASP A 80 -24.24 -3.35 -12.49
C ASP A 80 -23.62 -2.13 -11.80
N GLN A 81 -22.56 -1.55 -12.36
CA GLN A 81 -21.95 -0.33 -11.81
C GLN A 81 -22.94 0.82 -11.69
N ALA A 82 -23.83 1.01 -12.68
CA ALA A 82 -24.87 2.02 -12.62
C ALA A 82 -25.89 1.75 -11.50
N ALA A 83 -26.29 0.49 -11.30
CA ALA A 83 -27.19 0.09 -10.20
C ALA A 83 -26.57 0.32 -8.81
N HIS A 84 -25.24 0.24 -8.72
CA HIS A 84 -24.48 0.49 -7.49
C HIS A 84 -24.01 1.94 -7.34
N THR A 85 -24.26 2.82 -8.31
CA THR A 85 -23.87 4.23 -8.22
C THR A 85 -25.07 5.09 -7.88
N VAL A 86 -24.98 5.85 -6.79
CA VAL A 86 -26.03 6.78 -6.34
C VAL A 86 -25.45 8.18 -6.25
N VAL A 87 -26.14 9.18 -6.77
CA VAL A 87 -25.80 10.60 -6.57
C VAL A 87 -26.80 11.18 -5.57
N LEU A 88 -26.31 11.88 -4.55
CA LEU A 88 -27.20 12.52 -3.59
C LEU A 88 -27.85 13.77 -4.19
N ASP A 89 -29.18 13.79 -4.25
CA ASP A 89 -29.95 14.95 -4.74
C ASP A 89 -29.91 16.15 -3.77
N GLY A 90 -29.68 15.87 -2.48
CA GLY A 90 -29.64 16.88 -1.42
C GLY A 90 -28.62 16.54 -0.34
N PRO A 91 -28.29 17.51 0.54
CA PRO A 91 -27.40 17.25 1.67
C PRO A 91 -27.98 16.17 2.59
N ARG A 92 -27.14 15.23 3.03
CA ARG A 92 -27.56 14.12 3.89
C ARG A 92 -26.42 13.65 4.77
N THR A 93 -26.71 13.40 6.04
CA THR A 93 -25.78 12.72 6.93
C THR A 93 -25.87 11.20 6.72
N LEU A 94 -24.76 10.58 6.32
CA LEU A 94 -24.64 9.13 6.18
C LEU A 94 -23.52 8.64 7.08
N THR A 95 -23.85 7.73 8.00
CA THR A 95 -22.90 7.11 8.95
C THR A 95 -22.05 8.14 9.71
N GLY A 96 -22.66 9.24 10.14
CA GLY A 96 -21.99 10.33 10.86
C GLY A 96 -21.16 11.28 10.00
N ILE A 97 -21.24 11.19 8.67
CA ILE A 97 -20.57 12.10 7.73
C ILE A 97 -21.63 12.97 7.05
N ASP A 98 -21.50 14.28 7.18
CA ASP A 98 -22.37 15.25 6.51
C ASP A 98 -21.97 15.39 5.05
N MET A 99 -22.76 14.78 4.17
CA MET A 99 -22.48 14.77 2.73
C MET A 99 -23.29 15.86 2.02
N PRO A 100 -22.66 16.70 1.18
CA PRO A 100 -23.37 17.69 0.39
C PRO A 100 -24.11 17.05 -0.80
N ALA A 101 -25.05 17.81 -1.37
CA ALA A 101 -25.69 17.46 -2.63
C ALA A 101 -24.63 17.28 -3.75
N GLY A 102 -24.86 16.35 -4.67
CA GLY A 102 -23.91 16.01 -5.73
C GLY A 102 -22.81 15.03 -5.31
N THR A 103 -22.80 14.57 -4.05
CA THR A 103 -21.90 13.47 -3.63
C THR A 103 -22.23 12.21 -4.41
N ARG A 104 -21.20 11.61 -5.02
CA ARG A 104 -21.31 10.34 -5.75
C ARG A 104 -20.90 9.19 -4.85
N LEU A 105 -21.82 8.26 -4.63
CA LEU A 105 -21.66 7.08 -3.80
C LEU A 105 -21.57 5.83 -4.66
N MET A 106 -20.64 4.95 -4.32
CA MET A 106 -20.66 3.55 -4.73
C MET A 106 -21.22 2.75 -3.56
N VAL A 107 -22.36 2.08 -3.74
CA VAL A 107 -23.09 1.36 -2.70
C VAL A 107 -22.98 -0.15 -2.86
N ARG A 108 -22.84 -0.86 -1.74
CA ARG A 108 -22.85 -2.33 -1.76
C ARG A 108 -24.22 -2.89 -2.11
N LEU A 109 -25.28 -2.29 -1.59
CA LEU A 109 -26.66 -2.67 -1.91
C LEU A 109 -27.32 -1.58 -2.77
N PRO A 110 -27.81 -1.91 -3.98
CA PRO A 110 -28.49 -0.95 -4.86
C PRO A 110 -29.64 -0.23 -4.13
N GLY A 111 -29.73 1.09 -4.30
CA GLY A 111 -30.76 1.91 -3.67
C GLY A 111 -30.64 2.08 -2.14
N ARG A 112 -29.53 1.63 -1.52
CA ARG A 112 -29.26 1.76 -0.08
C ARG A 112 -28.01 2.63 0.18
N PRO A 113 -28.15 3.97 0.23
CA PRO A 113 -27.03 4.89 0.43
C PRO A 113 -26.24 4.67 1.71
N ASP A 114 -26.86 4.11 2.76
CA ASP A 114 -26.23 3.74 4.03
C ASP A 114 -25.13 2.67 3.88
N THR A 115 -25.18 1.88 2.80
CA THR A 115 -24.25 0.79 2.49
C THR A 115 -23.10 1.22 1.58
N PHE A 116 -22.83 2.52 1.48
CA PHE A 116 -21.77 3.04 0.64
C PHE A 116 -20.39 2.52 1.04
N GLU A 117 -19.65 2.06 0.04
CA GLU A 117 -18.24 1.64 0.12
C GLU A 117 -17.32 2.77 -0.29
N ALA A 118 -17.73 3.62 -1.23
CA ALA A 118 -16.94 4.77 -1.64
C ALA A 118 -17.82 6.01 -1.80
N ALA A 119 -17.25 7.17 -1.50
CA ALA A 119 -17.86 8.47 -1.68
C ALA A 119 -16.86 9.41 -2.36
N ARG A 120 -17.31 10.14 -3.37
CA ARG A 120 -16.58 11.25 -3.97
C ARG A 120 -17.37 12.53 -3.77
N PHE A 121 -16.76 13.47 -3.07
CA PHE A 121 -17.41 14.71 -2.67
C PHE A 121 -17.21 15.78 -3.76
N PRO A 122 -18.20 16.67 -3.98
CA PRO A 122 -18.08 17.78 -4.91
C PRO A 122 -17.13 18.88 -4.41
N HIS A 123 -17.01 19.03 -3.10
CA HIS A 123 -16.04 19.87 -2.40
C HIS A 123 -15.52 19.10 -1.17
N PRO A 124 -14.40 19.50 -0.56
CA PRO A 124 -13.88 18.81 0.62
C PRO A 124 -14.93 18.72 1.73
N VAL A 125 -15.00 17.53 2.37
CA VAL A 125 -15.90 17.23 3.48
C VAL A 125 -15.08 16.78 4.68
N PRO A 126 -15.35 17.26 5.90
CA PRO A 126 -14.64 16.82 7.09
C PRO A 126 -15.01 15.38 7.46
N VAL A 127 -14.02 14.51 7.56
CA VAL A 127 -14.14 13.15 8.11
C VAL A 127 -13.13 13.00 9.24
N GLY A 128 -13.61 12.73 10.46
CA GLY A 128 -12.76 12.70 11.64
C GLY A 128 -12.02 14.02 11.90
N GLY A 129 -12.60 15.16 11.48
CA GLY A 129 -12.00 16.49 11.56
C GLY A 129 -11.02 16.83 10.44
N ILE A 130 -10.81 15.95 9.47
CA ILE A 130 -9.86 16.12 8.36
C ILE A 130 -10.64 16.35 7.06
N PRO A 131 -10.38 17.43 6.31
CA PRO A 131 -11.02 17.64 5.02
C PRO A 131 -10.54 16.61 3.99
N VAL A 132 -11.49 15.91 3.36
CA VAL A 132 -11.20 14.86 2.36
C VAL A 132 -11.99 15.09 1.07
N ALA A 133 -11.39 14.76 -0.06
CA ALA A 133 -12.01 14.85 -1.40
C ALA A 133 -12.76 13.56 -1.78
N SER A 134 -12.31 12.41 -1.27
CA SER A 134 -12.99 11.12 -1.43
C SER A 134 -12.70 10.19 -0.26
N LEU A 135 -13.61 9.25 0.00
CA LEU A 135 -13.53 8.27 1.08
C LEU A 135 -13.85 6.87 0.53
N GLU A 136 -13.10 5.87 0.96
CA GLU A 136 -13.35 4.45 0.71
C GLU A 136 -13.42 3.72 2.05
N ARG A 137 -14.53 3.08 2.36
CA ARG A 137 -14.79 2.39 3.63
C ARG A 137 -14.53 0.89 3.52
N TYR A 138 -13.94 0.35 4.56
CA TYR A 138 -13.81 -1.09 4.75
C TYR A 138 -15.01 -1.59 5.53
N LEU A 139 -15.90 -2.33 4.87
CA LEU A 139 -17.13 -2.84 5.46
C LEU A 139 -16.99 -4.31 5.85
N ALA A 140 -17.26 -4.62 7.12
CA ALA A 140 -17.49 -5.97 7.59
C ALA A 140 -19.00 -6.25 7.65
N GLN A 141 -19.39 -7.47 7.27
CA GLN A 141 -20.77 -7.90 7.36
C GLN A 141 -21.13 -8.22 8.81
N SER A 142 -22.15 -7.54 9.35
CA SER A 142 -22.67 -7.77 10.71
C SER A 142 -24.01 -8.50 10.74
N GLY A 143 -24.64 -8.69 9.57
CA GLY A 143 -25.90 -9.41 9.39
C GLY A 143 -26.20 -9.66 7.90
N LEU A 144 -27.37 -10.20 7.58
CA LEU A 144 -27.74 -10.54 6.18
C LEU A 144 -27.70 -9.33 5.22
N ARG A 145 -28.04 -8.14 5.71
CA ARG A 145 -28.01 -6.87 4.94
C ARG A 145 -27.42 -5.71 5.74
N GLU A 146 -26.70 -6.03 6.81
CA GLU A 146 -26.11 -5.03 7.70
C GLU A 146 -24.60 -5.06 7.56
N PHE A 147 -24.04 -3.86 7.39
CA PHE A 147 -22.62 -3.65 7.19
C PHE A 147 -22.13 -2.61 8.16
N ARG A 148 -21.00 -2.90 8.79
CA ARG A 148 -20.32 -2.01 9.72
C ARG A 148 -18.97 -1.63 9.16
N ALA A 149 -18.62 -0.35 9.22
CA ALA A 149 -17.25 0.07 8.89
C ALA A 149 -16.27 -0.44 9.96
N THR A 150 -15.17 -1.03 9.52
CA THR A 150 -14.00 -1.36 10.35
C THR A 150 -12.89 -0.31 10.22
N GLY A 151 -12.93 0.47 9.13
CA GLY A 151 -12.04 1.58 8.87
C GLY A 151 -12.37 2.25 7.54
N ALA A 152 -11.54 3.20 7.12
CA ALA A 152 -11.65 3.83 5.83
C ALA A 152 -10.30 4.41 5.38
N SER A 153 -10.13 4.58 4.08
CA SER A 153 -9.04 5.33 3.47
C SER A 153 -9.61 6.54 2.73
N ALA A 154 -8.95 7.69 2.80
CA ALA A 154 -9.43 8.92 2.19
C ALA A 154 -8.34 9.63 1.40
N THR A 155 -8.74 10.31 0.34
CA THR A 155 -7.85 11.16 -0.46
C THR A 155 -8.01 12.60 0.01
N LEU A 156 -6.89 13.26 0.31
CA LEU A 156 -6.89 14.66 0.68
C LEU A 156 -7.02 15.57 -0.56
N PRO A 157 -7.70 16.72 -0.46
CA PRO A 157 -7.74 17.71 -1.54
C PRO A 157 -6.38 18.36 -1.76
N GLU A 158 -5.64 18.60 -0.68
CA GLU A 158 -4.31 19.19 -0.65
C GLU A 158 -3.48 18.63 0.52
N ASP A 159 -2.31 19.18 0.78
CA ASP A 159 -1.52 18.78 1.94
C ASP A 159 -2.17 19.32 3.22
N GLU A 160 -2.83 18.44 3.97
CA GLU A 160 -3.71 18.81 5.08
C GLU A 160 -3.10 18.49 6.44
N THR A 161 -3.56 19.20 7.47
CA THR A 161 -3.15 18.92 8.85
C THR A 161 -4.11 17.95 9.51
N ALA A 162 -3.59 16.80 9.96
CA ALA A 162 -4.33 15.78 10.71
C ALA A 162 -3.62 15.53 12.05
N GLU A 163 -4.34 15.74 13.17
CA GLU A 163 -3.76 15.58 14.52
C GLU A 163 -2.45 16.37 14.72
N GLY A 164 -2.38 17.52 14.05
CA GLY A 164 -1.24 18.44 13.99
C GLY A 164 -0.01 17.92 13.22
N TRP A 165 -0.13 16.84 12.46
CA TRP A 165 0.84 16.42 11.45
C TRP A 165 0.40 16.90 10.08
N ARG A 166 1.32 17.43 9.28
CA ARG A 166 1.00 17.80 7.89
C ARG A 166 1.12 16.56 7.01
N CYS A 167 -0.01 16.01 6.59
CA CYS A 167 -0.10 14.84 5.73
C CYS A 167 -0.03 15.26 4.25
N THR A 168 0.56 14.41 3.40
CA THR A 168 0.65 14.69 1.96
C THR A 168 -0.60 14.22 1.21
N ARG A 169 -1.04 15.00 0.22
CA ARG A 169 -2.08 14.59 -0.74
C ARG A 169 -1.67 13.42 -1.64
N GLY A 170 -0.36 13.12 -1.72
CA GLY A 170 0.16 12.05 -2.57
C GLY A 170 -0.23 10.65 -2.12
N HIS A 171 -0.65 10.50 -0.85
CA HIS A 171 -1.04 9.23 -0.26
C HIS A 171 -2.39 9.36 0.46
N LYS A 172 -3.07 8.22 0.65
CA LYS A 172 -4.32 8.19 1.40
C LYS A 172 -4.08 8.38 2.89
N VAL A 173 -5.02 9.03 3.56
CA VAL A 173 -5.14 9.05 5.03
C VAL A 173 -6.02 7.88 5.45
N GLU A 174 -5.58 7.15 6.46
CA GLU A 174 -6.27 5.98 6.99
C GLU A 174 -7.01 6.33 8.28
N PHE A 175 -8.19 5.74 8.42
CA PHE A 175 -9.08 5.87 9.56
C PHE A 175 -9.42 4.51 10.12
N LYS A 176 -9.58 4.45 11.45
CA LYS A 176 -10.17 3.30 12.14
C LYS A 176 -11.57 3.67 12.61
N ALA A 177 -12.48 2.70 12.54
CA ALA A 177 -13.81 2.85 13.11
C ALA A 177 -13.78 2.56 14.62
N ASP A 178 -14.37 3.44 15.42
CA ASP A 178 -14.55 3.23 16.85
C ASP A 178 -15.74 2.29 17.17
N GLY A 179 -15.95 2.03 18.46
CA GLY A 179 -17.06 1.23 18.97
C GLY A 179 -18.46 1.76 18.60
N ASP A 180 -18.59 3.03 18.24
CA ASP A 180 -19.81 3.69 17.73
C ASP A 180 -19.87 3.77 16.20
N GLY A 181 -18.81 3.33 15.50
CA GLY A 181 -18.66 3.41 14.05
C GLY A 181 -18.10 4.74 13.53
N ALA A 182 -17.77 5.69 14.43
CA ALA A 182 -17.15 6.95 14.05
C ALA A 182 -15.72 6.70 13.51
N LEU A 183 -15.36 7.40 12.43
CA LEU A 183 -14.03 7.29 11.84
C LEU A 183 -13.06 8.22 12.55
N ARG A 184 -12.00 7.65 13.12
CA ARG A 184 -10.90 8.37 13.78
C ARG A 184 -9.62 8.23 12.98
N PHE A 185 -8.79 9.27 12.98
CA PHE A 185 -7.48 9.23 12.34
C PHE A 185 -6.66 8.03 12.84
N SER A 186 -6.04 7.31 11.91
CA SER A 186 -5.16 6.18 12.20
C SER A 186 -3.74 6.41 11.69
N SER A 187 -3.58 6.80 10.42
CA SER A 187 -2.25 7.05 9.85
C SER A 187 -2.27 7.89 8.57
N CYS A 188 -1.13 8.49 8.24
CA CYS A 188 -0.89 9.14 6.95
C CYS A 188 0.61 9.13 6.59
N HIS A 189 0.94 9.51 5.36
CA HIS A 189 2.32 9.89 5.01
C HIS A 189 2.49 11.40 5.18
N LEU A 190 3.64 11.81 5.71
CA LEU A 190 3.96 13.21 5.98
C LEU A 190 4.31 13.96 4.69
N ALA A 191 3.80 15.19 4.58
CA ALA A 191 4.29 16.19 3.64
C ALA A 191 5.63 16.79 4.14
N ALA A 192 6.27 17.60 3.29
CA ALA A 192 7.46 18.34 3.68
C ALA A 192 7.15 19.39 4.79
N GLY A 193 8.16 19.65 5.64
CA GLY A 193 8.12 20.69 6.68
C GLY A 193 7.72 20.23 8.08
N ASN A 194 7.37 18.95 8.26
CA ASN A 194 7.17 18.38 9.59
C ASN A 194 8.49 18.37 10.37
N LYS A 195 8.41 18.61 11.69
CA LYS A 195 9.57 18.66 12.59
C LYS A 195 9.37 17.79 13.82
N MET A 196 10.48 17.24 14.33
CA MET A 196 10.56 16.52 15.60
C MET A 196 11.79 17.03 16.36
N ASN A 197 11.57 17.57 17.56
CA ASN A 197 12.62 18.22 18.36
C ASN A 197 13.46 19.27 17.58
N GLY A 198 12.81 20.03 16.69
CA GLY A 198 13.45 21.02 15.84
C GLY A 198 14.09 20.46 14.55
N GLN A 199 14.30 19.15 14.46
CA GLN A 199 14.83 18.49 13.27
C GLN A 199 13.74 18.24 12.23
N LEU A 200 14.04 18.44 10.95
CA LEU A 200 13.12 18.12 9.86
C LEU A 200 12.96 16.61 9.71
N LEU A 201 11.71 16.16 9.62
CA LEU A 201 11.38 14.81 9.22
C LEU A 201 11.35 14.71 7.69
N PRO A 202 11.86 13.62 7.10
CA PRO A 202 11.75 13.39 5.66
C PRO A 202 10.30 13.37 5.21
N ALA A 203 10.02 13.99 4.05
CA ALA A 203 8.72 13.81 3.39
C ALA A 203 8.50 12.32 3.06
N GLY A 204 7.25 11.89 3.06
CA GLY A 204 6.90 10.47 2.87
C GLY A 204 7.05 9.60 4.12
N THR A 205 7.61 10.11 5.22
CA THR A 205 7.60 9.41 6.52
C THR A 205 6.17 9.02 6.87
N TRP A 206 5.94 7.74 7.13
CA TRP A 206 4.64 7.27 7.54
C TRP A 206 4.45 7.49 9.03
N VAL A 207 3.36 8.15 9.43
CA VAL A 207 2.98 8.39 10.82
C VAL A 207 1.69 7.65 11.13
N ALA A 208 1.64 7.00 12.29
CA ALA A 208 0.46 6.33 12.75
C ALA A 208 0.23 6.55 14.24
N LEU A 209 -1.02 6.83 14.60
CA LEU A 209 -1.45 6.84 15.98
C LEU A 209 -1.56 5.39 16.48
N ARG A 210 -1.05 5.15 17.69
CA ARG A 210 -1.09 3.85 18.36
C ARG A 210 -1.74 4.04 19.72
N HIS A 211 -2.76 3.23 19.97
CA HIS A 211 -3.38 3.09 21.28
C HIS A 211 -2.79 1.84 21.94
N GLY A 212 -2.15 2.01 23.09
CA GLY A 212 -1.58 0.92 23.87
C GLY A 212 -2.00 1.03 25.34
N PRO A 213 -2.11 -0.09 26.07
CA PRO A 213 -2.31 -0.07 27.51
C PRO A 213 -1.06 0.53 28.20
N ARG A 214 -1.23 1.46 29.15
CA ARG A 214 -0.11 1.93 29.99
C ARG A 214 0.34 0.81 30.97
N PRO A 215 1.62 0.70 31.40
CA PRO A 215 2.75 1.64 31.22
C PRO A 215 4.04 1.09 30.56
N ALA A 216 4.69 1.98 29.80
CA ALA A 216 6.12 2.36 29.69
C ALA A 216 7.32 1.37 29.81
N THR A 217 7.19 0.08 30.13
CA THR A 217 8.37 -0.82 30.18
C THR A 217 8.67 -1.51 28.86
N ASP A 218 7.67 -1.57 27.97
CA ASP A 218 7.84 -2.00 26.60
C ASP A 218 7.56 -0.84 25.64
N PHE A 219 8.65 -0.24 25.16
CA PHE A 219 8.59 0.90 24.25
C PHE A 219 7.87 0.58 22.92
N GLN A 220 7.67 -0.71 22.60
CA GLN A 220 6.92 -1.14 21.43
C GLN A 220 5.40 -0.88 21.55
N HIS A 221 4.89 -0.67 22.78
CA HIS A 221 3.46 -0.56 23.07
C HIS A 221 3.04 0.78 23.68
N VAL A 222 3.90 1.81 23.59
CA VAL A 222 3.58 3.15 24.09
C VAL A 222 2.39 3.75 23.32
N ASP A 223 1.42 4.28 24.06
CA ASP A 223 0.34 5.12 23.52
C ASP A 223 0.93 6.43 22.99
N GLY A 224 0.71 6.71 21.71
CA GLY A 224 1.33 7.83 21.03
C GLY A 224 1.57 7.57 19.54
N TRP A 225 2.66 8.11 19.01
CA TRP A 225 2.96 8.12 17.58
C TRP A 225 4.02 7.08 17.22
N LEU A 226 3.75 6.31 16.18
CA LEU A 226 4.76 5.52 15.46
C LEU A 226 5.10 6.22 14.16
N LEU A 227 6.37 6.53 13.95
CA LEU A 227 6.86 7.09 12.70
C LEU A 227 7.80 6.08 12.05
N ARG A 228 7.72 5.95 10.73
CA ARG A 228 8.62 5.11 9.92
C ARG A 228 9.12 5.88 8.72
N THR A 229 10.44 6.04 8.62
CA THR A 229 11.05 6.64 7.44
C THR A 229 11.19 5.59 6.33
N ASP A 230 10.97 5.97 5.08
CA ASP A 230 11.09 5.07 3.91
C ASP A 230 12.53 4.54 3.72
N GLY A 231 13.52 5.34 4.14
CA GLY A 231 14.90 4.91 4.31
C GLY A 231 15.82 5.09 3.09
N SER A 232 15.42 5.90 2.11
CA SER A 232 16.27 6.34 1.00
C SER A 232 17.30 7.40 1.43
N GLU A 233 16.93 8.28 2.37
CA GLU A 233 17.80 9.34 2.90
C GLU A 233 17.94 9.24 4.42
N PRO A 234 19.14 9.50 4.98
CA PRO A 234 19.34 9.50 6.43
C PRO A 234 18.54 10.62 7.10
N SER A 235 17.86 10.29 8.19
CA SER A 235 17.20 11.25 9.08
C SER A 235 18.02 11.39 10.37
N MET A 236 18.20 12.62 10.85
CA MET A 236 18.90 12.86 12.11
C MET A 236 17.98 12.51 13.28
N VAL A 237 18.38 11.52 14.07
CA VAL A 237 17.64 11.03 15.24
C VAL A 237 18.61 10.94 16.41
N ALA A 238 18.36 11.68 17.48
CA ALA A 238 19.25 11.75 18.65
C ALA A 238 20.73 12.03 18.29
N GLY A 239 20.97 12.87 17.28
CA GLY A 239 22.32 13.22 16.81
C GLY A 239 22.95 12.21 15.84
N MET A 240 22.25 11.12 15.49
CA MET A 240 22.75 10.10 14.57
C MET A 240 22.03 10.14 13.21
N PRO A 241 22.77 10.01 12.10
CA PRO A 241 22.17 9.91 10.76
C PRO A 241 21.63 8.49 10.54
N LEU A 242 20.33 8.28 10.73
CA LEU A 242 19.67 6.97 10.64
C LEU A 242 18.86 6.79 9.35
N LEU A 243 19.10 5.66 8.68
CA LEU A 243 18.28 5.09 7.62
C LEU A 243 17.22 4.14 8.20
N LYS A 244 16.07 4.05 7.53
CA LYS A 244 14.95 3.14 7.89
C LYS A 244 14.61 3.23 9.39
N ALA A 245 14.53 4.45 9.89
CA ALA A 245 14.28 4.71 11.29
C ALA A 245 12.81 4.47 11.64
N ASP A 246 12.59 3.62 12.65
CA ASP A 246 11.33 3.44 13.35
C ASP A 246 11.39 4.25 14.65
N LEU A 247 10.49 5.21 14.82
CA LEU A 247 10.47 6.11 15.97
C LEU A 247 9.16 5.94 16.73
N ARG A 248 9.25 5.97 18.06
CA ARG A 248 8.10 6.07 18.96
C ARG A 248 8.14 7.39 19.68
N LEU A 249 7.05 8.14 19.56
CA LEU A 249 6.83 9.36 20.31
C LEU A 249 5.64 9.16 21.25
N ASP A 250 5.66 9.82 22.39
CA ASP A 250 4.47 9.94 23.22
C ASP A 250 3.41 10.86 22.56
N ARG A 251 2.23 11.00 23.19
CA ARG A 251 1.18 11.91 22.72
C ARG A 251 1.65 13.36 22.54
N GLY A 252 2.61 13.80 23.36
CA GLY A 252 3.25 15.12 23.30
C GLY A 252 4.33 15.26 22.23
N ARG A 253 4.53 14.23 21.39
CA ARG A 253 5.56 14.14 20.34
C ARG A 253 7.00 14.13 20.87
N LYS A 254 7.19 13.76 22.12
CA LYS A 254 8.52 13.53 22.67
C LYS A 254 9.00 12.15 22.27
N LEU A 255 10.22 12.07 21.73
CA LEU A 255 10.87 10.80 21.39
C LEU A 255 11.08 9.96 22.66
N VAL A 256 10.53 8.74 22.66
CA VAL A 256 10.66 7.77 23.76
C VAL A 256 11.48 6.56 23.38
N TRP A 257 11.50 6.20 22.09
CA TRP A 257 12.29 5.10 21.57
C TRP A 257 12.54 5.28 20.09
N PHE A 258 13.66 4.76 19.61
CA PHE A 258 13.92 4.63 18.19
C PHE A 258 14.76 3.39 17.90
N GLU A 259 14.71 2.99 16.65
CA GLU A 259 15.62 2.05 16.02
C GLU A 259 15.90 2.49 14.59
N GLY A 260 17.12 2.28 14.11
CA GLY A 260 17.45 2.45 12.69
C GLY A 260 18.84 1.90 12.38
N SER A 261 19.32 2.15 11.17
CA SER A 261 20.67 1.82 10.75
C SER A 261 21.47 3.08 10.47
N LEU A 262 22.72 3.16 10.92
CA LEU A 262 23.58 4.28 10.59
C LEU A 262 23.75 4.42 9.07
N GLY A 263 23.51 5.60 8.53
CA GLY A 263 23.73 5.90 7.11
C GLY A 263 25.20 6.13 6.76
N THR A 264 26.02 6.49 7.75
CA THR A 264 27.45 6.78 7.60
C THR A 264 28.21 6.25 8.82
N GLU A 265 29.54 6.29 8.78
CA GLU A 265 30.35 5.99 9.95
C GLU A 265 30.06 6.98 11.09
N TYR A 266 30.00 6.47 12.32
CA TYR A 266 29.67 7.27 13.50
C TYR A 266 30.60 6.93 14.66
N THR A 267 31.20 7.95 15.26
CA THR A 267 32.06 7.80 16.43
C THR A 267 31.34 8.25 17.68
N LEU A 268 31.38 7.43 18.72
CA LEU A 268 30.81 7.73 20.03
C LEU A 268 31.76 7.22 21.12
N GLY A 269 32.33 8.14 21.90
CA GLY A 269 33.36 7.79 22.88
C GLY A 269 34.54 7.05 22.24
N PRO A 270 34.95 5.87 22.75
CA PRO A 270 36.06 5.10 22.18
C PRO A 270 35.66 4.22 20.99
N MET A 271 34.39 4.22 20.58
CA MET A 271 33.86 3.33 19.56
C MET A 271 33.69 4.06 18.21
N THR A 272 34.07 3.38 17.13
CA THR A 272 33.80 3.81 15.75
C THR A 272 32.93 2.76 15.06
N TYR A 273 31.70 3.14 14.73
CA TYR A 273 30.70 2.26 14.14
C TYR A 273 30.62 2.46 12.63
N PRO A 274 30.77 1.40 11.81
CA PRO A 274 30.62 1.52 10.37
C PRO A 274 29.16 1.82 9.97
N ALA A 275 28.98 2.37 8.77
CA ALA A 275 27.66 2.49 8.14
C ALA A 275 26.95 1.12 8.11
N GLY A 276 25.63 1.15 8.29
CA GLY A 276 24.77 -0.03 8.39
C GLY A 276 24.69 -0.65 9.80
N THR A 277 25.47 -0.19 10.77
CA THR A 277 25.31 -0.59 12.18
C THR A 277 23.90 -0.26 12.65
N ARG A 278 23.20 -1.25 13.20
CA ARG A 278 21.87 -1.05 13.79
C ARG A 278 22.03 -0.34 15.13
N VAL A 279 21.20 0.67 15.36
CA VAL A 279 21.17 1.43 16.60
C VAL A 279 19.75 1.42 17.13
N ALA A 280 19.58 1.16 18.42
CA ALA A 280 18.28 1.28 19.09
C ALA A 280 18.43 1.86 20.49
N THR A 281 17.36 2.47 21.00
CA THR A 281 17.26 2.76 22.43
C THR A 281 17.26 1.44 23.21
N ALA A 282 18.12 1.32 24.23
CA ALA A 282 18.25 0.12 25.03
C ALA A 282 16.94 -0.16 25.78
N SER A 283 16.45 -1.39 25.68
CA SER A 283 15.32 -1.85 26.49
C SER A 283 15.73 -1.96 27.95
N ALA A 284 14.79 -1.68 28.87
CA ALA A 284 14.99 -1.91 30.30
C ALA A 284 15.25 -3.39 30.64
N THR A 285 14.93 -4.31 29.73
CA THR A 285 15.21 -5.75 29.86
C THR A 285 16.66 -6.13 29.54
N VAL A 286 17.44 -5.22 28.94
CA VAL A 286 18.86 -5.47 28.65
C VAL A 286 19.66 -5.33 29.95
N ALA A 287 20.44 -6.36 30.28
CA ALA A 287 21.22 -6.37 31.51
C ALA A 287 22.22 -5.21 31.55
N GLY A 288 22.18 -4.43 32.63
CA GLY A 288 23.06 -3.27 32.83
C GLY A 288 22.64 -1.98 32.12
N ALA A 289 21.54 -2.00 31.34
CA ALA A 289 21.03 -0.83 30.66
C ALA A 289 20.40 0.18 31.64
N ARG A 290 20.67 1.46 31.40
CA ARG A 290 20.06 2.60 32.08
C ARG A 290 19.14 3.36 31.12
N PRO A 291 18.15 4.12 31.63
CA PRO A 291 17.32 4.96 30.77
C PRO A 291 18.16 5.90 29.91
N GLY A 292 17.93 5.85 28.59
CA GLY A 292 18.65 6.64 27.60
C GLY A 292 19.88 5.96 27.01
N ASP A 293 20.34 4.83 27.57
CA ASP A 293 21.41 4.05 26.94
C ASP A 293 20.98 3.54 25.55
N LEU A 294 21.97 3.30 24.71
CA LEU A 294 21.84 2.87 23.33
C LEU A 294 22.49 1.50 23.14
N VAL A 295 21.94 0.72 22.22
CA VAL A 295 22.53 -0.54 21.75
C VAL A 295 22.98 -0.34 20.31
N PHE A 296 24.26 -0.60 20.06
CA PHE A 296 24.86 -0.59 18.72
C PHE A 296 25.23 -2.02 18.31
N SER A 297 24.72 -2.48 17.17
CA SER A 297 24.93 -3.83 16.66
C SER A 297 25.50 -3.77 15.24
N PRO A 298 26.80 -4.04 15.07
CA PRO A 298 27.43 -4.07 13.75
C PRO A 298 26.73 -5.06 12.81
N SER A 299 26.60 -4.65 11.54
CA SER A 299 26.04 -5.50 10.50
C SER A 299 26.95 -6.69 10.18
N ARG A 300 26.39 -7.75 9.58
CA ARG A 300 27.14 -8.98 9.25
C ARG A 300 28.38 -8.66 8.42
N GLY A 301 29.51 -9.26 8.81
CA GLY A 301 30.79 -9.08 8.11
C GLY A 301 31.45 -7.72 8.37
N ARG A 302 30.97 -6.95 9.35
CA ARG A 302 31.57 -5.70 9.81
C ARG A 302 31.85 -5.77 11.31
N SER A 303 32.79 -4.96 11.76
CA SER A 303 33.12 -4.79 13.18
C SER A 303 33.07 -3.31 13.54
N ALA A 304 32.69 -3.01 14.77
CA ALA A 304 32.91 -1.68 15.34
C ALA A 304 34.35 -1.60 15.85
N GLY A 305 35.06 -0.56 15.41
CA GLY A 305 36.42 -0.27 15.87
C GLY A 305 36.40 0.20 17.31
N ARG A 306 37.37 -0.22 18.12
CA ARG A 306 37.48 0.19 19.52
C ARG A 306 38.89 0.71 19.83
N ASN A 307 39.00 1.95 20.32
CA ASN A 307 40.29 2.57 20.58
C ASN A 307 40.90 2.18 21.94
N ASP A 308 40.11 1.63 22.86
CA ASP A 308 40.48 1.24 24.23
C ASP A 308 40.45 -0.28 24.44
N GLY A 309 40.44 -1.10 23.39
CA GLY A 309 40.38 -2.56 23.48
C GLY A 309 40.18 -3.24 22.12
N ASP A 310 39.69 -4.47 22.16
CA ASP A 310 39.41 -5.24 20.93
C ASP A 310 38.17 -4.72 20.19
N ASP A 311 38.23 -4.80 18.87
CA ASP A 311 37.09 -4.54 17.99
C ASP A 311 35.89 -5.44 18.32
N VAL A 312 34.69 -4.90 18.15
CA VAL A 312 33.44 -5.63 18.43
C VAL A 312 32.88 -6.19 17.12
N PRO A 313 32.92 -7.52 16.89
CA PRO A 313 32.48 -8.10 15.64
C PRO A 313 30.96 -8.18 15.53
N SER A 314 30.46 -8.41 14.31
CA SER A 314 29.06 -8.76 14.08
C SER A 314 28.63 -9.98 14.90
N GLY A 315 27.41 -9.97 15.44
CA GLY A 315 26.92 -10.97 16.39
C GLY A 315 27.09 -10.57 17.86
N GLN A 316 27.88 -9.53 18.11
CA GLN A 316 27.98 -8.81 19.38
C GLN A 316 27.35 -7.41 19.23
N SER A 317 26.92 -6.87 20.35
CA SER A 317 26.32 -5.56 20.50
C SER A 317 27.01 -4.80 21.63
N VAL A 318 27.11 -3.48 21.46
CA VAL A 318 27.69 -2.57 22.45
C VAL A 318 26.57 -1.81 23.12
N LEU A 319 26.44 -1.96 24.44
CA LEU A 319 25.59 -1.11 25.26
C LEU A 319 26.41 0.11 25.68
N GLN A 320 25.93 1.30 25.33
CA GLN A 320 26.66 2.54 25.52
C GLN A 320 25.73 3.67 25.96
N ALA A 321 26.20 4.51 26.88
CA ALA A 321 25.46 5.70 27.26
C ALA A 321 25.58 6.80 26.18
N PRO A 322 24.64 7.78 26.14
CA PRO A 322 24.69 8.88 25.17
C PRO A 322 25.94 9.76 25.24
N ASP A 323 26.64 9.76 26.39
CA ASP A 323 27.91 10.46 26.61
C ASP A 323 29.11 9.71 26.01
N GLY A 324 28.90 8.50 25.49
CA GLY A 324 29.93 7.63 24.93
C GLY A 324 30.61 6.69 25.93
N ALA A 325 30.16 6.63 27.18
CA ALA A 325 30.66 5.62 28.11
C ALA A 325 30.15 4.21 27.73
N VAL A 326 31.06 3.29 27.40
CA VAL A 326 30.73 1.88 27.14
C VAL A 326 30.32 1.20 28.45
N ARG A 327 29.09 0.67 28.48
CA ARG A 327 28.54 -0.07 29.64
C ARG A 327 28.87 -1.55 29.58
N GLY A 328 28.94 -2.10 28.37
CA GLY A 328 29.29 -3.50 28.16
C GLY A 328 29.18 -3.93 26.70
N VAL A 329 29.76 -5.10 26.41
CA VAL A 329 29.62 -5.80 25.14
C VAL A 329 28.92 -7.13 25.43
N MET A 330 27.92 -7.47 24.61
CA MET A 330 27.10 -8.66 24.81
C MET A 330 26.63 -9.23 23.48
N SER A 331 26.24 -10.51 23.45
CA SER A 331 25.69 -11.11 22.23
C SER A 331 24.43 -10.37 21.75
N ASN A 332 24.18 -10.35 20.44
CA ASN A 332 22.96 -9.77 19.86
C ASN A 332 21.69 -10.30 20.54
N ARG A 333 21.65 -11.61 20.84
CA ARG A 333 20.53 -12.22 21.56
C ARG A 333 20.32 -11.62 22.95
N ALA A 334 21.40 -11.41 23.71
CA ALA A 334 21.33 -10.79 25.03
C ALA A 334 20.90 -9.31 24.96
N ALA A 335 21.24 -8.63 23.86
CA ALA A 335 20.80 -7.27 23.58
C ALA A 335 19.35 -7.18 23.04
N GLY A 336 18.64 -8.31 22.87
CA GLY A 336 17.29 -8.35 22.27
C GLY A 336 17.27 -8.13 20.76
N VAL A 337 18.42 -8.24 20.09
CA VAL A 337 18.58 -8.08 18.64
C VAL A 337 18.41 -9.44 17.97
N LEU A 338 17.38 -9.54 17.12
CA LEU A 338 17.14 -10.74 16.32
C LEU A 338 17.96 -10.65 15.02
N ASP A 339 18.94 -11.54 14.88
CA ASP A 339 19.65 -11.76 13.62
C ASP A 339 18.76 -12.53 12.65
N VAL A 340 17.77 -11.86 12.05
CA VAL A 340 16.96 -12.49 11.00
C VAL A 340 17.86 -12.73 9.80
N ALA A 341 18.01 -13.99 9.38
CA ALA A 341 18.64 -14.31 8.11
C ALA A 341 17.82 -13.67 6.99
N SER A 342 18.40 -12.67 6.32
CA SER A 342 17.95 -12.32 4.98
C SER A 342 18.15 -13.56 4.11
N ILE A 343 17.06 -14.25 3.77
CA ILE A 343 17.07 -15.22 2.68
C ILE A 343 17.37 -14.38 1.45
N GLY A 344 18.63 -14.37 1.05
CA GLY A 344 19.00 -13.89 -0.27
C GLY A 344 18.30 -14.83 -1.25
N THR A 345 17.32 -14.32 -1.97
CA THR A 345 16.99 -14.90 -3.27
C THR A 345 18.23 -14.71 -4.12
N THR A 346 19.08 -15.74 -4.16
CA THR A 346 20.16 -15.87 -5.14
C THR A 346 19.58 -15.65 -6.55
N PRO A 347 20.36 -15.03 -7.45
CA PRO A 347 19.90 -14.54 -8.75
C PRO A 347 19.41 -15.64 -9.70
#